data_AF-A0AAD5E8Q9-F1
#
_entry.id   AF-A0AAD5E8Q9-F1
#
_cell.length_a   1.000
_cell.length_b   1.000
_cell.length_c   1.000
_cell.angle_alpha   90.00
_cell.angle_beta   90.00
_cell.angle_gamma   90.00
#
_symmetry.space_group_name_H-M   'P 1'
#
loop_
_entity.id
_entity.type
_entity.pdbx_description
1 polymer ?
#
loop_
_entity_poly.entity_id
_entity_poly.type
_entity_poly.pdbx_seq_one_letter_code
_entity_poly.pdbx_strand_id
1 'polypeptide(L)'
;MGSGGFGDRGGGRGGFRGAPRGGGRGGRGGFGGGFQQGPPDEIVPMGSFMHACEGEIVCKSINAKIPYFNAPIFIENKTQIGKVDEILGPLNEVYFTVKTQDGIQAGSYSAGDKFYIGTDKLLPIERFLPKPKVVGKG
;
A
#
# COMPACT_ATOMS: atom_id res chain seq x y z
N MET A 1 3.00 25.04 -83.51
CA MET A 1 3.69 23.75 -83.27
C MET A 1 4.20 23.74 -81.84
N GLY A 2 3.93 22.69 -81.06
CA GLY A 2 4.59 22.46 -79.77
C GLY A 2 3.64 22.13 -78.61
N SER A 3 3.26 20.86 -78.49
CA SER A 3 2.56 20.26 -77.34
C SER A 3 3.42 20.21 -76.07
N GLY A 4 2.73 20.16 -74.93
CA GLY A 4 3.02 19.18 -73.88
C GLY A 4 3.61 19.71 -72.58
N GLY A 5 3.08 19.22 -71.45
CA GLY A 5 3.74 19.29 -70.16
C GLY A 5 2.80 19.30 -68.96
N PHE A 6 2.23 18.15 -68.60
CA PHE A 6 1.74 17.90 -67.23
C PHE A 6 2.92 17.81 -66.28
N GLY A 7 2.82 18.44 -65.10
CA GLY A 7 3.82 18.34 -64.04
C GLY A 7 3.27 18.80 -62.69
N ASP A 8 3.14 17.82 -61.80
CA ASP A 8 3.36 17.90 -60.35
C ASP A 8 2.35 18.59 -59.41
N ARG A 9 1.59 17.71 -58.74
CA ARG A 9 1.15 17.88 -57.36
C ARG A 9 2.35 17.73 -56.41
N GLY A 10 2.72 18.81 -55.75
CA GLY A 10 3.58 18.85 -54.56
C GLY A 10 3.56 20.30 -54.08
N GLY A 11 3.08 20.63 -52.88
CA GLY A 11 3.60 20.18 -51.60
C GLY A 11 4.38 21.34 -50.98
N GLY A 12 3.92 21.86 -49.83
CA GLY A 12 4.67 22.84 -49.02
C GLY A 12 3.94 24.18 -48.86
N ARG A 13 3.45 24.47 -47.64
CA ARG A 13 4.05 25.42 -46.66
C ARG A 13 3.95 26.88 -47.13
N GLY A 14 3.36 27.81 -46.39
CA GLY A 14 2.92 27.82 -45.00
C GLY A 14 2.50 29.25 -44.66
N GLY A 15 1.49 29.39 -43.80
CA GLY A 15 0.96 30.69 -43.39
C GLY A 15 0.51 30.62 -41.94
N PHE A 16 1.48 30.89 -41.06
CA PHE A 16 1.37 31.33 -39.67
C PHE A 16 -0.01 31.70 -39.13
N ARG A 17 -0.34 31.19 -37.93
CA ARG A 17 -0.89 31.98 -36.80
C ARG A 17 -0.99 31.11 -35.54
N GLY A 18 -0.26 31.51 -34.50
CA GLY A 18 -0.64 31.20 -33.11
C GLY A 18 0.25 30.24 -32.34
N ALA A 19 1.47 30.68 -32.02
CA ALA A 19 2.13 30.21 -30.80
C ALA A 19 1.93 31.27 -29.71
N PRO A 20 1.57 30.85 -28.49
CA PRO A 20 2.17 31.42 -27.30
C PRO A 20 3.03 30.35 -26.61
N ARG A 21 4.32 30.67 -26.69
CA ARG A 21 5.45 30.28 -25.86
C ARG A 21 5.09 30.25 -24.35
N GLY A 22 5.28 29.08 -23.73
CA GLY A 22 5.32 28.87 -22.28
C GLY A 22 5.36 27.35 -22.05
N GLY A 23 6.51 26.71 -21.88
CA GLY A 23 7.35 26.86 -20.69
C GLY A 23 6.83 25.91 -19.60
N GLY A 24 7.09 24.61 -19.72
CA GLY A 24 6.53 23.61 -18.81
C GLY A 24 7.14 22.23 -18.98
N ARG A 25 8.44 22.15 -18.75
CA ARG A 25 9.18 20.89 -18.55
C ARG A 25 8.74 20.33 -17.20
N GLY A 26 8.19 19.11 -17.17
CA GLY A 26 8.02 18.34 -15.94
C GLY A 26 6.56 18.07 -15.55
N GLY A 27 6.13 16.83 -15.80
CA GLY A 27 4.88 16.27 -15.29
C GLY A 27 5.04 14.80 -14.94
N ARG A 28 6.20 14.42 -14.38
CA ARG A 28 6.36 13.15 -13.67
C ARG A 28 5.72 13.34 -12.30
N GLY A 29 4.43 13.07 -12.17
CA GLY A 29 3.72 13.29 -10.92
C GLY A 29 2.30 12.78 -10.96
N GLY A 30 2.11 11.55 -10.48
CA GLY A 30 0.79 10.94 -10.33
C GLY A 30 0.78 9.60 -9.61
N PHE A 31 1.83 9.27 -8.85
CA PHE A 31 1.83 8.18 -7.85
C PHE A 31 0.97 8.59 -6.63
N GLY A 32 -0.29 8.96 -6.87
CA GLY A 32 -1.18 9.55 -5.85
C GLY A 32 -2.61 9.04 -5.90
N GLY A 33 -2.89 8.01 -6.69
CA GLY A 33 -4.12 7.25 -6.54
C GLY A 33 -3.98 6.44 -5.25
N GLY A 34 -4.51 6.97 -4.14
CA GLY A 34 -4.76 6.15 -2.96
C GLY A 34 -5.57 4.96 -3.42
N PHE A 35 -4.90 3.81 -3.55
CA PHE A 35 -5.55 2.54 -3.82
C PHE A 35 -6.41 2.26 -2.60
N GLN A 36 -7.64 2.79 -2.61
CA GLN A 36 -8.75 2.19 -1.90
C GLN A 36 -8.98 0.85 -2.61
N GLN A 37 -8.04 -0.09 -2.40
CA GLN A 37 -8.26 -1.49 -2.65
C GLN A 37 -9.51 -1.81 -1.83
N GLY A 38 -10.54 -2.29 -2.51
CA GLY A 38 -11.72 -2.82 -1.84
C GLY A 38 -11.32 -3.86 -0.79
N PRO A 39 -12.26 -4.28 0.06
CA PRO A 39 -11.99 -5.27 1.09
C PRO A 39 -11.24 -6.46 0.48
N PRO A 40 -10.15 -6.93 1.10
CA PRO A 40 -9.37 -8.03 0.54
C PRO A 40 -10.23 -9.28 0.33
N ASP A 41 -9.89 -10.04 -0.72
CA ASP A 41 -10.61 -11.27 -1.08
C ASP A 41 -10.65 -12.24 0.11
N GLU A 42 -9.51 -12.35 0.82
CA GLU A 42 -9.36 -13.18 2.01
C GLU A 42 -8.71 -12.40 3.14
N ILE A 43 -9.23 -12.62 4.35
CA ILE A 43 -8.64 -12.14 5.61
C ILE A 43 -8.22 -13.33 6.45
N VAL A 44 -7.12 -13.17 7.19
CA VAL A 44 -6.60 -14.19 8.11
C VAL A 44 -6.43 -13.62 9.52
N PRO A 45 -6.52 -14.44 10.58
CA PRO A 45 -6.26 -13.99 11.94
C PRO A 45 -4.87 -13.38 12.07
N MET A 46 -4.78 -12.20 12.66
CA MET A 46 -3.54 -11.45 12.84
C MET A 46 -3.18 -11.32 14.31
N GLY A 47 -4.10 -10.86 15.14
CA GLY A 47 -3.84 -10.63 16.56
C GLY A 47 -5.04 -10.89 17.44
N SER A 48 -4.77 -11.12 18.72
CA SER A 48 -5.76 -11.15 19.79
C SER A 48 -5.65 -9.90 20.65
N PHE A 49 -6.79 -9.30 20.99
CA PHE A 49 -6.86 -8.15 21.89
C PHE A 49 -6.16 -8.45 23.22
N MET A 50 -5.33 -7.51 23.67
CA MET A 50 -4.75 -7.51 25.01
C MET A 50 -5.38 -6.45 25.89
N HIS A 51 -5.20 -5.17 25.52
CA HIS A 51 -5.75 -4.02 26.23
C HIS A 51 -5.78 -2.80 25.32
N ALA A 52 -6.55 -1.79 25.69
CA ALA A 52 -6.50 -0.48 25.05
C ALA A 52 -5.37 0.37 25.67
N CYS A 53 -4.66 1.14 24.85
CA CYS A 53 -3.62 2.07 25.29
C CYS A 53 -3.77 3.38 24.50
N GLU A 54 -4.05 4.49 25.20
CA GLU A 54 -4.18 5.84 24.58
C GLU A 54 -5.14 5.93 23.38
N GLY A 55 -6.20 5.10 23.36
CA GLY A 55 -7.17 5.05 22.26
C GLY A 55 -6.81 4.08 21.14
N GLU A 56 -5.63 3.45 21.19
CA GLU A 56 -5.23 2.36 20.31
C GLU A 56 -5.52 1.00 20.93
N ILE A 57 -5.59 -0.01 20.07
CA ILE A 57 -5.73 -1.40 20.49
C ILE A 57 -4.34 -2.03 20.50
N VAL A 58 -3.93 -2.62 21.62
CA VAL A 58 -2.72 -3.43 21.71
C VAL A 58 -3.08 -4.89 21.48
N CYS A 59 -2.40 -5.52 20.53
CA CYS A 59 -2.62 -6.90 20.13
C CYS A 59 -1.39 -7.76 20.39
N LYS A 60 -1.61 -9.00 20.85
CA LYS A 60 -0.63 -10.08 20.73
C LYS A 60 -0.77 -10.72 19.37
N SER A 61 0.32 -10.87 18.62
CA SER A 61 0.30 -11.57 17.34
C SER A 61 -0.04 -13.05 17.56
N ILE A 62 -0.94 -13.56 16.72
CA ILE A 62 -1.26 -14.98 16.60
C ILE A 62 -0.91 -15.51 15.20
N ASN A 63 -0.10 -14.74 14.45
CA ASN A 63 0.33 -15.06 13.10
C ASN A 63 1.86 -15.22 13.05
N ALA A 64 2.34 -16.17 12.25
CA ALA A 64 3.78 -16.41 12.05
C ALA A 64 4.46 -15.34 11.17
N LYS A 65 3.67 -14.57 10.40
CA LYS A 65 4.14 -13.48 9.55
C LYS A 65 3.98 -12.13 10.26
N ILE A 66 4.77 -11.15 9.84
CA ILE A 66 4.77 -9.78 10.36
C ILE A 66 3.85 -8.91 9.50
N PRO A 67 2.95 -8.09 10.07
CA PRO A 67 2.08 -7.22 9.29
C PRO A 67 2.86 -6.07 8.66
N TYR A 68 2.32 -5.51 7.57
CA TYR A 68 2.83 -4.24 7.05
C TYR A 68 2.38 -3.09 7.96
N PHE A 69 3.21 -2.06 8.10
CA PHE A 69 2.78 -0.78 8.68
C PHE A 69 1.62 -0.19 7.87
N ASN A 70 0.68 0.47 8.56
CA ASN A 70 -0.55 1.03 7.99
C ASN A 70 -1.46 0.01 7.29
N ALA A 71 -1.24 -1.30 7.46
CA ALA A 71 -2.13 -2.30 6.90
C ALA A 71 -3.53 -2.20 7.53
N PRO A 72 -4.62 -2.25 6.74
CA PRO A 72 -5.97 -2.28 7.27
C PRO A 72 -6.19 -3.49 8.17
N ILE A 73 -6.83 -3.25 9.32
CA ILE A 73 -7.22 -4.29 10.28
C ILE A 73 -8.74 -4.40 10.32
N PHE A 74 -9.21 -5.63 10.34
CA PHE A 74 -10.62 -5.99 10.26
C PHE A 74 -11.04 -6.82 11.46
N ILE A 75 -12.35 -6.89 11.69
CA ILE A 75 -12.98 -7.96 12.47
C ILE A 75 -13.50 -9.06 11.51
N GLU A 76 -13.99 -10.16 12.05
CA GLU A 76 -14.35 -11.38 11.28
C GLU A 76 -15.33 -11.11 10.12
N ASN A 77 -16.26 -10.17 10.27
CA ASN A 77 -17.22 -9.80 9.23
C ASN A 77 -16.63 -8.91 8.11
N LYS A 78 -15.30 -8.79 8.01
CA LYS A 78 -14.56 -7.91 7.08
C LYS A 78 -14.83 -6.40 7.26
N THR A 79 -15.38 -5.99 8.39
CA THR A 79 -15.47 -4.56 8.73
C THR A 79 -14.10 -4.06 9.15
N GLN A 80 -13.59 -3.06 8.45
CA GLN A 80 -12.35 -2.39 8.84
C GLN A 80 -12.60 -1.62 10.14
N ILE A 81 -11.66 -1.69 11.08
CA ILE A 81 -11.74 -1.00 12.38
C ILE A 81 -10.59 0.00 12.61
N GLY A 82 -9.55 -0.07 11.77
CA GLY A 82 -8.34 0.71 11.93
C GLY A 82 -7.23 0.18 11.04
N LYS A 83 -6.00 0.49 11.42
CA LYS A 83 -4.78 0.06 10.73
C LYS A 83 -3.62 -0.16 11.70
N VAL A 84 -2.66 -0.98 11.31
CA VAL A 84 -1.43 -1.20 12.08
C VAL A 84 -0.63 0.10 12.18
N ASP A 85 -0.21 0.47 13.40
CA ASP A 85 0.61 1.67 13.62
C ASP A 85 2.03 1.30 14.10
N GLU A 86 2.12 0.52 15.18
CA GLU A 86 3.39 0.06 15.73
C GLU A 86 3.52 -1.46 15.70
N ILE A 87 4.75 -1.97 15.53
CA ILE A 87 5.10 -3.38 15.63
C ILE A 87 6.28 -3.48 16.61
N LEU A 88 6.11 -4.26 17.67
CA LEU A 88 7.04 -4.29 18.80
C LEU A 88 7.15 -5.69 19.42
N GLY A 89 8.01 -5.81 20.43
CA GLY A 89 8.26 -7.06 21.15
C GLY A 89 9.36 -7.92 20.53
N PRO A 90 9.75 -9.00 21.21
CA PRO A 90 10.74 -9.93 20.69
C PRO A 90 10.17 -10.78 19.53
N LEU A 91 11.04 -11.30 18.68
CA LEU A 91 10.64 -12.06 17.47
C LEU A 91 9.81 -13.32 17.76
N ASN A 92 9.93 -13.91 18.95
CA ASN A 92 9.14 -15.06 19.38
C ASN A 92 7.78 -14.67 20.01
N GLU A 93 7.58 -13.39 20.33
CA GLU A 93 6.36 -12.86 20.91
C GLU A 93 6.12 -11.44 20.40
N VAL A 94 5.62 -11.35 19.16
CA VAL A 94 5.37 -10.08 18.49
C VAL A 94 4.05 -9.49 18.98
N TYR A 95 4.07 -8.18 19.22
CA TYR A 95 2.90 -7.37 19.48
C TYR A 95 2.78 -6.29 18.41
N PHE A 96 1.58 -5.76 18.24
CA PHE A 96 1.35 -4.62 17.37
C PHE A 96 0.21 -3.77 17.91
N THR A 97 0.23 -2.48 17.59
CA THR A 97 -0.88 -1.58 17.87
C THR A 97 -1.74 -1.38 16.63
N VAL A 98 -3.03 -1.15 16.86
CA VAL A 98 -3.99 -0.75 15.83
C VAL A 98 -4.48 0.64 16.18
N LYS A 99 -4.15 1.59 15.32
CA LYS A 99 -4.76 2.91 15.32
C LYS A 99 -6.18 2.79 14.81
N THR A 100 -7.14 3.01 15.69
CA THR A 100 -8.56 2.91 15.37
C THR A 100 -9.00 4.02 14.43
N GLN A 101 -10.02 3.73 13.63
CA GLN A 101 -10.70 4.75 12.83
C GLN A 101 -11.80 5.46 13.64
N ASP A 102 -12.33 6.55 13.11
CA ASP A 102 -13.39 7.31 13.75
C ASP A 102 -14.61 6.44 14.10
N GLY A 103 -15.11 6.60 15.33
CA GLY A 103 -16.25 5.85 15.86
C GLY A 103 -15.90 4.48 16.43
N ILE A 104 -14.66 4.00 16.29
CA ILE A 104 -14.19 2.76 16.94
C ILE A 104 -13.50 3.11 18.26
N GLN A 105 -13.99 2.52 19.35
CA GLN A 105 -13.42 2.69 20.68
C GLN A 105 -12.57 1.47 21.05
N ALA A 106 -11.27 1.64 21.23
CA ALA A 106 -10.39 0.52 21.58
C ALA A 106 -10.83 -0.24 22.84
N GLY A 107 -11.39 0.47 23.83
CA GLY A 107 -11.89 -0.12 25.08
C GLY A 107 -13.18 -0.92 24.97
N SER A 108 -13.83 -1.00 23.80
CA SER A 108 -15.05 -1.81 23.62
C SER A 108 -14.76 -3.30 23.38
N TYR A 109 -13.50 -3.67 23.15
CA TYR A 109 -13.08 -5.04 22.92
C TYR A 109 -12.64 -5.72 24.21
N SER A 110 -12.70 -7.04 24.23
CA SER A 110 -12.36 -7.89 25.37
C SER A 110 -11.17 -8.79 25.06
N ALA A 111 -10.46 -9.23 26.11
CA ALA A 111 -9.33 -10.14 25.97
C ALA A 111 -9.73 -11.41 25.18
N GLY A 112 -8.98 -11.70 24.12
CA GLY A 112 -9.24 -12.83 23.23
C GLY A 112 -10.01 -12.49 21.96
N ASP A 113 -10.61 -11.31 21.84
CA ASP A 113 -11.20 -10.83 20.59
C ASP A 113 -10.15 -10.84 19.48
N LYS A 114 -10.54 -11.34 18.30
CA LYS A 114 -9.63 -11.53 17.17
C LYS A 114 -9.73 -10.40 16.17
N PHE A 115 -8.57 -9.98 15.69
CA PHE A 115 -8.41 -9.04 14.60
C PHE A 115 -7.75 -9.72 13.41
N TYR A 116 -8.11 -9.25 12.22
CA TYR A 116 -7.81 -9.90 10.96
C TYR A 116 -7.13 -8.93 10.00
N ILE A 117 -6.39 -9.47 9.04
CA ILE A 117 -5.64 -8.70 8.05
C ILE A 117 -5.74 -9.38 6.68
N GLY A 118 -5.59 -8.61 5.59
CA GLY A 118 -5.48 -9.16 4.25
C GLY A 118 -4.21 -10.01 4.07
N THR A 119 -4.33 -11.12 3.34
CA THR A 119 -3.20 -12.05 3.10
C THR A 119 -2.03 -11.41 2.33
N ASP A 120 -2.31 -10.35 1.57
CA ASP A 120 -1.34 -9.56 0.80
C ASP A 120 -0.59 -8.52 1.64
N LYS A 121 -0.99 -8.31 2.91
CA LYS A 121 -0.38 -7.34 3.83
C LYS A 121 0.46 -8.02 4.92
N LEU A 122 1.15 -9.12 4.58
CA LEU A 122 2.01 -9.88 5.49
C LEU A 122 3.42 -10.09 4.91
N LEU A 123 4.44 -9.93 5.74
CA LEU A 123 5.85 -10.17 5.46
C LEU A 123 6.35 -11.43 6.15
N PRO A 124 7.13 -12.30 5.48
CA PRO A 124 7.74 -13.45 6.14
C PRO A 124 8.79 -12.99 7.15
N ILE A 125 8.85 -13.64 8.32
CA ILE A 125 9.73 -13.27 9.44
C ILE A 125 11.22 -13.26 9.06
N GLU A 126 11.61 -14.09 8.10
CA GLU A 126 12.98 -14.17 7.57
C GLU A 126 13.47 -12.84 6.99
N ARG A 127 12.57 -11.94 6.60
CA ARG A 127 12.92 -10.57 6.15
C ARG A 127 13.57 -9.74 7.26
N PHE A 128 13.35 -10.10 8.52
CA PHE A 128 13.83 -9.39 9.70
C PHE A 128 14.99 -10.14 10.39
N LEU A 129 15.38 -11.30 9.86
CA LEU A 129 16.53 -12.07 10.36
C LEU A 129 17.80 -11.75 9.54
N PRO A 130 19.00 -11.89 10.14
CA PRO A 130 20.25 -11.78 9.40
C PRO A 130 20.28 -12.78 8.25
N LYS A 131 20.71 -12.33 7.06
CA LYS A 131 20.96 -13.25 5.95
C LYS A 131 22.17 -14.14 6.27
N PRO A 132 22.17 -15.42 5.88
CA PRO A 132 23.36 -16.24 5.92
C PRO A 132 24.52 -15.54 5.21
N LYS A 133 25.74 -15.62 5.77
CA LYS A 133 26.93 -15.12 5.09
C LYS A 133 27.12 -15.95 3.81
N VAL A 134 27.14 -15.31 2.65
CA VAL A 134 27.51 -15.97 1.40
C VAL A 134 29.00 -16.28 1.49
N VAL A 135 29.35 -17.54 1.72
CA VAL A 135 30.73 -17.99 1.62
C VAL A 135 31.07 -18.00 0.13
N GLY A 136 31.77 -16.97 -0.33
CA GLY A 136 32.27 -16.92 -1.70
C GLY A 136 33.16 -18.14 -1.95
N LYS A 137 32.82 -18.93 -2.96
CA LYS A 137 33.78 -19.87 -3.55
C LYS A 137 34.86 -19.00 -4.21
N GLY A 138 36.03 -18.94 -3.56
CA GLY A 138 37.27 -18.50 -4.20
C GLY A 138 37.72 -19.48 -5.28
#